data_AF-A0A2A5B3C0-F1
#
_entry.id   AF-A0A2A5B3C0-F1
#
_cell.length_a   1.000
_cell.length_b   1.000
_cell.length_c   1.000
_cell.angle_alpha   90.00
_cell.angle_beta   90.00
_cell.angle_gamma   90.00
#
_symmetry.space_group_name_H-M   'P 1'
#
loop_
_entity.id
_entity.type
_entity.pdbx_description
1 polymer ?
#
loop_
_entity_poly.entity_id
_entity_poly.type
_entity_poly.pdbx_seq_one_letter_code
_entity_poly.pdbx_strand_id
1 'polypeptide(L)'
;MNRLLQYLIVFSLSFASQALSAQPAIFKNSILNIPQGAAMINGEPTYYNDIQLLSDIEGNFTLVAAEQSNLVAVDSVVVSITGLFSVQVSLTVTGNKSVPCVDLQTPAIFRNDSVFKVALAETTLGSAETCIAVLDPFETTIVLDVQGLSSGDYTVNVNGVEASFSL
;
A
#
# COMPACT_ATOMS: atom_id res chain seq x y z
N MET A 1 -35.43 30.04 -38.74
CA MET A 1 -35.34 28.93 -37.77
C MET A 1 -35.25 27.64 -38.57
N ASN A 2 -34.22 26.80 -38.54
CA ASN A 2 -33.04 26.66 -37.70
C ASN A 2 -31.90 26.09 -38.55
N ARG A 3 -30.79 26.83 -38.67
CA ARG A 3 -29.47 26.25 -38.92
C ARG A 3 -28.81 26.13 -37.56
N LEU A 4 -28.73 24.92 -37.01
CA LEU A 4 -27.87 24.60 -35.85
C LEU A 4 -27.65 23.08 -35.86
N LEU A 5 -27.02 22.63 -36.95
CA LEU A 5 -26.32 21.36 -37.03
C LEU A 5 -24.83 21.69 -36.91
N GLN A 6 -24.08 20.85 -36.19
CA GLN A 6 -22.62 20.86 -36.00
C GLN A 6 -22.09 21.66 -34.80
N TYR A 7 -22.12 21.03 -33.62
CA TYR A 7 -20.97 21.04 -32.71
C TYR A 7 -20.88 19.66 -32.03
N LEU A 8 -20.27 18.72 -32.73
CA LEU A 8 -19.77 17.45 -32.19
C LEU A 8 -18.42 17.77 -31.52
N ILE A 9 -18.45 18.13 -30.24
CA ILE A 9 -17.22 18.28 -29.44
C ILE A 9 -16.89 16.89 -28.91
N VAL A 10 -15.87 16.27 -29.50
CA VAL A 10 -15.24 15.04 -29.04
C VAL A 10 -14.56 15.35 -27.71
N PHE A 11 -15.19 14.94 -26.60
CA PHE A 11 -14.60 15.03 -25.27
C PHE A 11 -13.60 13.87 -25.13
N SER A 12 -12.35 14.11 -25.52
CA SER A 12 -11.25 13.18 -25.31
C SER A 12 -10.98 13.06 -23.81
N LEU A 13 -11.53 12.01 -23.19
CA LEU A 13 -11.18 11.58 -21.83
C LEU A 13 -9.72 11.08 -21.83
N SER A 14 -8.79 12.00 -21.60
CA SER A 14 -7.46 11.67 -21.12
C SER A 14 -7.62 11.11 -19.70
N PHE A 15 -7.72 9.79 -19.60
CA PHE A 15 -7.43 9.06 -18.37
C PHE A 15 -5.96 9.33 -18.02
N ALA A 16 -5.70 10.38 -17.24
CA ALA A 16 -4.43 10.54 -16.56
C ALA A 16 -4.36 9.40 -15.54
N SER A 17 -3.51 8.41 -15.81
CA SER A 17 -3.14 7.39 -14.85
C SER A 17 -2.64 8.11 -13.60
N GLN A 18 -3.41 8.05 -12.52
CA GLN A 18 -2.98 8.56 -11.22
C GLN A 18 -1.84 7.66 -10.77
N ALA A 19 -0.61 8.04 -11.09
CA ALA A 19 0.56 7.44 -10.48
C ALA A 19 0.50 7.81 -9.00
N LEU A 20 0.13 6.87 -8.13
CA LEU A 20 0.31 6.95 -6.68
C LEU A 20 1.79 7.24 -6.45
N SER A 21 2.13 8.52 -6.31
CA SER A 21 3.51 8.95 -6.12
C SER A 21 3.78 8.88 -4.63
N ALA A 22 4.52 7.87 -4.19
CA ALA A 22 5.03 7.82 -2.83
C ALA A 22 5.82 9.12 -2.57
N GLN A 23 5.45 9.86 -1.53
CA GLN A 23 6.19 11.05 -1.13
C GLN A 23 7.63 10.63 -0.73
N PRO A 24 8.67 11.29 -1.24
CA PRO A 24 10.04 10.90 -0.94
C PRO A 24 10.38 11.18 0.52
N ALA A 25 11.31 10.41 1.07
CA ALA A 25 11.94 10.75 2.35
C ALA A 25 12.77 12.03 2.22
N ILE A 26 12.73 12.89 3.23
CA ILE A 26 13.41 14.20 3.23
C ILE A 26 14.37 14.27 4.41
N PHE A 27 15.66 14.47 4.12
CA PHE A 27 16.67 14.77 5.12
C PHE A 27 16.88 16.29 5.21
N LYS A 28 16.52 16.90 6.35
CA LYS A 28 16.66 18.34 6.59
C LYS A 28 16.87 18.63 8.06
N ASN A 29 17.76 19.57 8.38
CA ASN A 29 18.06 19.98 9.77
C ASN A 29 18.43 18.77 10.67
N SER A 30 19.23 17.85 10.14
CA SER A 30 19.63 16.59 10.81
C SER A 30 18.50 15.59 11.09
N ILE A 31 17.29 15.81 10.58
CA ILE A 31 16.17 14.86 10.71
C ILE A 31 15.88 14.24 9.34
N LEU A 32 15.90 12.91 9.28
CA LEU A 32 15.35 12.14 8.17
C LEU A 32 13.87 11.90 8.44
N ASN A 33 13.02 12.55 7.65
CA ASN A 33 11.57 12.38 7.68
C ASN A 33 11.18 11.35 6.63
N ILE A 34 10.52 10.28 7.04
CA ILE A 34 10.01 9.23 6.15
C ILE A 34 8.48 9.28 6.28
N PRO A 35 7.75 9.69 5.22
CA PRO A 35 6.30 9.90 5.31
C PRO A 35 5.52 8.67 5.74
N GLN A 36 5.94 7.50 5.24
CA GLN A 36 5.32 6.22 5.56
C GLN A 36 6.38 5.12 5.51
N GLY A 37 6.24 4.12 6.37
CA GLY A 37 7.11 2.96 6.38
C GLY A 37 6.49 1.83 7.20
N ALA A 38 7.05 0.64 7.08
CA ALA A 38 6.65 -0.48 7.90
C ALA A 38 7.88 -1.19 8.45
N ALA A 39 7.73 -1.84 9.60
CA ALA A 39 8.77 -2.62 10.23
C ALA A 39 8.22 -3.96 10.70
N MET A 40 9.09 -4.97 10.74
CA MET A 40 8.80 -6.25 11.38
C MET A 40 9.14 -6.15 12.87
N ILE A 41 8.12 -6.19 13.73
CA ILE A 41 8.25 -6.13 15.19
C ILE A 41 7.75 -7.45 15.76
N ASN A 42 8.62 -8.20 16.45
CA ASN A 42 8.31 -9.52 17.00
C ASN A 42 7.72 -10.52 15.98
N GLY A 43 8.16 -10.41 14.72
CA GLY A 43 7.69 -11.26 13.64
C GLY A 43 6.38 -10.80 13.00
N GLU A 44 5.77 -9.70 13.45
CA GLU A 44 4.55 -9.14 12.85
C GLU A 44 4.81 -7.79 12.17
N PRO A 45 4.21 -7.53 11.00
CA PRO A 45 4.41 -6.28 10.31
C PRO A 45 3.59 -5.18 11.00
N THR A 46 4.25 -4.06 11.29
CA THR A 46 3.64 -2.84 11.84
C THR A 46 3.87 -1.70 10.86
N TYR A 47 2.86 -0.86 10.65
CA TYR A 47 2.91 0.26 9.72
C TYR A 47 2.98 1.59 10.50
N TYR A 48 3.73 2.56 9.97
CA TYR A 48 3.97 3.83 10.61
C TYR A 48 3.89 4.99 9.62
N ASN A 49 3.37 6.11 10.09
CA ASN A 49 3.42 7.43 9.46
C ASN A 49 4.41 8.33 10.19
N ASP A 50 4.85 9.38 9.51
CA ASP A 50 5.61 10.50 10.09
C ASP A 50 6.81 10.04 10.91
N ILE A 51 7.57 9.09 10.37
CA ILE A 51 8.77 8.57 11.01
C ILE A 51 9.85 9.66 10.95
N GLN A 52 10.38 10.00 12.12
CA GLN A 52 11.46 10.97 12.28
C GLN A 52 12.67 10.29 12.89
N LEU A 53 13.79 10.35 12.17
CA LEU A 53 15.07 9.84 12.63
C LEU A 53 16.06 11.01 12.77
N LEU A 54 16.58 11.22 13.98
CA LEU A 54 17.59 12.23 14.25
C LEU A 54 18.98 11.66 13.98
N SER A 55 19.73 12.29 13.07
CA SER A 55 21.14 11.99 12.82
C SER A 55 22.03 12.61 13.89
N ASP A 56 22.98 11.85 14.41
CA ASP A 56 24.09 12.37 15.20
C ASP A 56 25.31 12.72 14.32
N ILE A 57 26.39 13.18 14.96
CA ILE A 57 27.64 13.57 14.29
C ILE A 57 28.46 12.38 13.78
N GLU A 58 28.16 11.18 14.26
CA GLU A 58 28.82 9.92 13.89
C GLU A 58 28.10 9.22 12.73
N GLY A 59 26.94 9.76 12.30
CA GLY A 59 26.12 9.22 11.23
C GLY A 59 25.10 8.18 11.69
N ASN A 60 24.91 8.00 12.99
CA ASN A 60 23.85 7.14 13.52
C ASN A 60 22.52 7.87 13.48
N PHE A 61 21.44 7.10 13.31
CA PHE A 61 20.07 7.59 13.38
C PHE A 61 19.38 7.07 14.63
N THR A 62 18.79 7.99 15.40
CA THR A 62 17.94 7.65 16.55
C THR A 62 16.49 7.93 16.19
N LEU A 63 15.61 6.96 16.42
CA LEU A 63 14.17 7.15 16.28
C LEU A 63 13.67 8.16 17.33
N VAL A 64 13.10 9.28 16.87
CA VAL A 64 12.54 10.30 17.77
C VAL A 64 11.02 10.35 17.75
N ALA A 65 10.40 10.00 16.62
CA ALA A 65 8.95 9.86 16.49
C ALA A 65 8.59 8.87 15.39
N ALA A 66 7.47 8.17 15.57
CA ALA A 66 6.77 7.41 14.55
C ALA A 66 5.33 7.22 15.03
N GLU A 67 4.36 7.56 14.18
CA GLU A 67 2.95 7.35 14.48
C GLU A 67 2.53 5.99 13.92
N GLN A 68 2.05 5.09 14.77
CA GLN A 68 1.60 3.78 14.30
C GLN A 68 0.25 3.91 13.57
N SER A 69 0.19 3.41 12.33
CA SER A 69 -1.05 3.33 11.56
C SER A 69 -1.83 2.06 11.89
N ASN A 70 -3.16 2.13 11.77
CA ASN A 70 -3.99 0.94 11.83
C ASN A 70 -3.87 0.15 10.52
N LEU A 71 -3.76 -1.17 10.65
CA LEU A 71 -3.90 -2.07 9.51
C LEU A 71 -5.38 -2.13 9.12
N VAL A 72 -5.64 -2.14 7.80
CA VAL A 72 -7.01 -2.24 7.29
C VAL A 72 -7.54 -3.66 7.49
N ALA A 73 -8.85 -3.79 7.74
CA ALA A 73 -9.49 -5.10 7.83
C ALA A 73 -9.52 -5.76 6.44
N VAL A 74 -8.97 -6.98 6.36
CA VAL A 74 -8.94 -7.79 5.13
C VAL A 74 -9.90 -8.95 5.29
N ASP A 75 -10.75 -9.14 4.27
CA ASP A 75 -11.73 -10.22 4.23
C ASP A 75 -11.25 -11.39 3.35
N SER A 76 -10.60 -11.10 2.21
CA SER A 76 -10.12 -12.13 1.29
C SER A 76 -8.84 -11.73 0.55
N VAL A 77 -8.05 -12.75 0.22
CA VAL A 77 -6.84 -12.65 -0.59
C VAL A 77 -6.90 -13.72 -1.66
N VAL A 78 -6.90 -13.32 -2.92
CA VAL A 78 -6.89 -14.21 -4.09
C VAL A 78 -5.59 -14.02 -4.85
N VAL A 79 -4.84 -15.10 -5.06
CA VAL A 79 -3.60 -15.04 -5.84
C VAL A 79 -3.89 -15.29 -7.31
N SER A 80 -3.33 -14.44 -8.17
CA SER A 80 -3.35 -14.58 -9.62
C SER A 80 -1.92 -14.68 -10.14
N ILE A 81 -1.65 -15.70 -10.95
CA ILE A 81 -0.37 -15.88 -11.63
C ILE A 81 -0.59 -15.69 -13.13
N THR A 82 0.14 -14.77 -13.73
CA THR A 82 0.03 -14.45 -15.17
C THR A 82 1.41 -14.41 -15.80
N GLY A 83 1.47 -14.69 -17.11
CA GLY A 83 2.68 -14.56 -17.91
C GLY A 83 3.32 -15.92 -18.23
N LEU A 84 3.66 -16.10 -19.50
CA LEU A 84 4.28 -17.33 -20.03
C LEU A 84 5.80 -17.29 -20.01
N PHE A 85 6.39 -16.08 -20.02
CA PHE A 85 7.85 -15.86 -20.09
C PHE A 85 8.38 -15.07 -18.88
N SER A 86 7.57 -14.16 -18.35
CA SER A 86 7.82 -13.43 -17.11
C SER A 86 6.66 -13.71 -16.17
N VAL A 87 6.88 -14.61 -15.21
CA VAL A 87 5.87 -14.92 -14.20
C VAL A 87 5.62 -13.66 -13.37
N GLN A 88 4.38 -13.20 -13.36
CA GLN A 88 3.89 -12.13 -12.51
C GLN A 88 2.89 -12.73 -11.53
N VAL A 89 3.12 -12.50 -10.25
CA VAL A 89 2.21 -12.90 -9.19
C VAL A 89 1.58 -11.63 -8.61
N SER A 90 0.26 -11.58 -8.58
CA SER A 90 -0.50 -10.49 -7.99
C SER A 90 -1.54 -11.02 -7.02
N LEU A 91 -1.84 -10.23 -6.00
CA LEU A 91 -2.87 -10.48 -5.00
C LEU A 91 -4.04 -9.55 -5.29
N THR A 92 -5.24 -10.09 -5.44
CA THR A 92 -6.48 -9.32 -5.30
C THR A 92 -6.91 -9.40 -3.85
N VAL A 93 -6.92 -8.27 -3.16
CA VAL A 93 -7.24 -8.16 -1.74
C VAL A 93 -8.54 -7.39 -1.59
N THR A 94 -9.50 -7.98 -0.88
CA THR A 94 -10.77 -7.31 -0.54
C THR A 94 -10.89 -7.16 0.97
N GLY A 95 -11.58 -6.12 1.41
CA GLY A 95 -11.80 -5.88 2.82
C GLY A 95 -12.64 -4.63 3.07
N ASN A 96 -12.50 -4.04 4.25
CA ASN A 96 -13.23 -2.83 4.63
C ASN A 96 -12.29 -1.83 5.30
N LYS A 97 -12.30 -0.59 4.80
CA LYS A 97 -11.76 0.56 5.53
C LYS A 97 -12.66 0.89 6.71
N SER A 98 -12.09 1.46 7.76
CA SER A 98 -12.84 1.83 8.96
C SER A 98 -13.96 2.83 8.67
N VAL A 99 -13.70 3.76 7.74
CA VAL A 99 -14.64 4.80 7.28
C VAL A 99 -14.36 5.16 5.82
N PRO A 100 -15.31 5.79 5.09
CA PRO A 100 -15.09 6.12 3.67
C PRO A 100 -14.07 7.22 3.41
N CYS A 101 -13.79 8.04 4.43
CA CYS A 101 -12.95 9.23 4.31
C CYS A 101 -11.44 8.97 4.53
N VAL A 102 -11.06 7.72 4.81
CA VAL A 102 -9.65 7.31 4.82
C VAL A 102 -9.31 6.59 3.51
N ASP A 103 -8.04 6.56 3.17
CA ASP A 103 -7.51 5.92 1.97
C ASP A 103 -6.59 4.76 2.33
N LEU A 104 -6.45 3.79 1.43
CA LEU A 104 -5.44 2.75 1.58
C LEU A 104 -4.04 3.34 1.37
N GLN A 105 -3.13 3.01 2.28
CA GLN A 105 -1.73 3.35 2.16
C GLN A 105 -1.00 2.38 1.21
N THR A 106 0.22 2.74 0.82
CA THR A 106 1.03 1.87 -0.04
C THR A 106 1.33 0.56 0.69
N PRO A 107 1.08 -0.63 0.11
CA PRO A 107 1.36 -1.88 0.78
C PRO A 107 2.87 -2.03 1.06
N ALA A 108 3.23 -2.44 2.27
CA ALA A 108 4.59 -2.84 2.60
C ALA A 108 4.70 -4.37 2.52
N ILE A 109 5.65 -4.86 1.72
CA ILE A 109 5.86 -6.28 1.47
C ILE A 109 7.18 -6.71 2.09
N PHE A 110 7.10 -7.67 3.00
CA PHE A 110 8.24 -8.35 3.61
C PHE A 110 8.31 -9.77 3.06
N ARG A 111 9.51 -10.24 2.75
CA ARG A 111 9.72 -11.65 2.39
C ARG A 111 10.75 -12.26 3.32
N ASN A 112 10.38 -13.39 3.92
CA ASN A 112 11.30 -14.27 4.61
C ASN A 112 11.17 -15.66 3.99
N ASP A 113 12.20 -16.10 3.28
CA ASP A 113 12.21 -17.35 2.51
C ASP A 113 10.99 -17.49 1.56
N SER A 114 10.10 -18.45 1.85
CA SER A 114 8.88 -18.75 1.11
C SER A 114 7.63 -18.04 1.63
N VAL A 115 7.77 -17.16 2.62
CA VAL A 115 6.65 -16.44 3.24
C VAL A 115 6.72 -14.95 2.89
N PHE A 116 5.65 -14.47 2.24
CA PHE A 116 5.38 -13.05 2.05
C PHE A 116 4.46 -12.56 3.17
N LYS A 117 4.88 -11.55 3.92
CA LYS A 117 4.02 -10.80 4.84
C LYS A 117 3.75 -9.43 4.25
N VAL A 118 2.48 -9.06 4.15
CA VAL A 118 2.04 -7.79 3.59
C VAL A 118 1.30 -7.01 4.67
N ALA A 119 1.80 -5.81 4.97
CA ALA A 119 1.06 -4.83 5.76
C ALA A 119 0.35 -3.85 4.82
N LEU A 120 -0.97 -3.83 4.92
CA LEU A 120 -1.83 -2.86 4.26
C LEU A 120 -2.48 -1.97 5.32
N ALA A 121 -2.12 -0.70 5.37
CA ALA A 121 -2.67 0.27 6.31
C ALA A 121 -3.69 1.18 5.62
N GLU A 122 -4.45 1.90 6.42
CA GLU A 122 -5.28 3.02 5.99
C GLU A 122 -4.77 4.34 6.60
N THR A 123 -5.04 5.47 5.95
CA THR A 123 -4.70 6.79 6.47
C THR A 123 -5.47 7.09 7.75
N THR A 124 -4.95 8.01 8.56
CA THR A 124 -5.64 8.52 9.74
C THR A 124 -6.45 9.75 9.37
N LEU A 125 -7.67 9.86 9.94
CA LEU A 125 -8.47 11.07 9.83
C LEU A 125 -7.80 12.21 10.59
N GLY A 126 -7.75 13.40 9.97
CA GLY A 126 -7.30 14.60 10.63
C GLY A 126 -8.19 14.96 11.83
N SER A 127 -7.60 15.58 12.86
CA SER A 127 -8.32 15.96 14.09
C SER A 127 -9.53 16.88 13.89
N ALA A 128 -9.60 17.59 12.75
CA ALA A 128 -10.71 18.47 12.38
C ALA A 128 -11.63 17.87 11.31
N GLU A 129 -11.37 16.64 10.85
CA GLU A 129 -12.16 15.97 9.84
C GLU A 129 -13.28 15.16 10.48
N THR A 130 -14.47 15.25 9.89
CA THR A 130 -15.64 14.47 10.32
C THR A 130 -16.02 13.51 9.20
N CYS A 131 -16.17 12.23 9.54
CA CYS A 131 -16.63 11.21 8.60
C CYS A 131 -17.88 10.49 9.13
N ILE A 132 -18.66 9.92 8.21
CA ILE A 132 -19.71 8.99 8.58
C ILE A 132 -19.09 7.69 9.11
N ALA A 133 -19.64 7.16 10.21
CA ALA A 133 -19.16 5.94 10.84
C ALA A 133 -19.78 4.69 10.19
N VAL A 134 -19.33 4.37 8.98
CA VAL A 134 -19.72 3.17 8.25
C VAL A 134 -18.50 2.53 7.60
N LEU A 135 -18.44 1.21 7.60
CA LEU A 135 -17.38 0.49 6.89
C LEU A 135 -17.47 0.77 5.38
N ASP A 136 -16.33 1.00 4.75
CA ASP A 136 -16.22 1.23 3.30
C ASP A 136 -15.48 0.07 2.63
N PRO A 137 -16.16 -0.77 1.85
CA PRO A 137 -15.53 -1.89 1.17
C PRO A 137 -14.47 -1.44 0.18
N PHE A 138 -13.36 -2.20 0.09
CA PHE A 138 -12.33 -1.97 -0.91
C PHE A 138 -11.97 -3.25 -1.66
N GLU A 139 -11.40 -3.05 -2.85
CA GLU A 139 -10.67 -4.06 -3.62
C GLU A 139 -9.39 -3.40 -4.13
N THR A 140 -8.24 -4.05 -3.91
CA THR A 140 -6.94 -3.57 -4.38
C THR A 140 -6.07 -4.70 -4.91
N THR A 141 -5.16 -4.37 -5.83
CA THR A 141 -4.23 -5.34 -6.41
C THR A 141 -2.80 -5.03 -5.95
N ILE A 142 -2.14 -6.03 -5.39
CA ILE A 142 -0.75 -5.95 -4.90
C ILE A 142 0.12 -6.88 -5.73
N VAL A 143 1.16 -6.35 -6.38
CA VAL A 143 2.09 -7.16 -7.16
C VAL A 143 3.23 -7.64 -6.26
N LEU A 144 3.53 -8.94 -6.30
CA LEU A 144 4.66 -9.54 -5.59
C LEU A 144 5.87 -9.59 -6.51
N ASP A 145 7.04 -9.20 -5.99
CA ASP A 145 8.31 -9.45 -6.66
C ASP A 145 8.73 -10.90 -6.45
N VAL A 146 8.60 -11.69 -7.51
CA VAL A 146 8.97 -13.11 -7.55
C VAL A 146 10.18 -13.38 -8.44
N GLN A 147 10.87 -12.34 -8.90
CA GLN A 147 12.01 -12.52 -9.79
C GLN A 147 13.15 -13.27 -9.07
N GLY A 148 13.67 -14.31 -9.73
CA GLY A 148 14.78 -15.12 -9.22
C GLY A 148 14.42 -16.08 -8.08
N LEU A 149 13.13 -16.21 -7.75
CA LEU A 149 12.67 -17.21 -6.77
C LEU A 149 12.70 -18.62 -7.35
N SER A 150 13.02 -19.61 -6.51
CA SER A 150 12.99 -21.02 -6.89
C SER A 150 11.55 -21.54 -7.03
N SER A 151 11.36 -22.57 -7.84
CA SER A 151 10.09 -23.31 -7.85
C SER A 151 9.80 -23.89 -6.47
N GLY A 152 8.52 -23.87 -6.08
CA GLY A 152 8.07 -24.30 -4.76
C GLY A 152 6.79 -23.60 -4.32
N ASP A 153 6.30 -23.98 -3.14
CA ASP A 153 5.11 -23.39 -2.54
C ASP A 153 5.47 -22.17 -1.69
N TYR A 154 4.71 -21.11 -1.90
CA TYR A 154 4.84 -19.83 -1.20
C TYR A 154 3.54 -19.52 -0.48
N THR A 155 3.67 -18.96 0.71
CA THR A 155 2.54 -18.46 1.50
C THR A 155 2.57 -16.95 1.49
N VAL A 156 1.39 -16.34 1.37
CA VAL A 156 1.21 -14.91 1.55
C VAL A 156 0.25 -14.67 2.71
N ASN A 157 0.61 -13.76 3.60
CA ASN A 157 -0.21 -13.30 4.71
C ASN A 157 -0.42 -11.79 4.56
N VAL A 158 -1.66 -11.35 4.32
CA VAL A 158 -2.04 -9.94 4.24
C VAL A 158 -2.87 -9.61 5.47
N ASN A 159 -2.31 -8.83 6.40
CA ASN A 159 -2.95 -8.46 7.67
C ASN A 159 -3.62 -9.63 8.42
N GLY A 160 -3.02 -10.82 8.39
CA GLY A 160 -3.54 -12.03 9.05
C GLY A 160 -4.36 -12.97 8.15
N VAL A 161 -4.75 -12.55 6.94
CA VAL A 161 -5.45 -13.42 5.97
C VAL A 161 -4.43 -14.10 5.07
N GLU A 162 -4.48 -15.43 5.02
CA GLU A 162 -3.50 -16.25 4.30
C GLU A 162 -4.02 -16.77 2.97
N ALA A 163 -3.12 -16.83 1.99
CA ALA A 163 -3.28 -17.55 0.75
C ALA A 163 -1.95 -18.23 0.37
N SER A 164 -1.96 -19.08 -0.65
CA SER A 164 -0.74 -19.76 -1.11
C SER A 164 -0.72 -19.88 -2.63
N PHE A 165 0.48 -20.01 -3.18
CA PHE A 165 0.71 -20.18 -4.61
C PHE A 165 2.00 -20.96 -4.87
N SER A 166 2.12 -21.54 -6.05
CA SER A 166 3.31 -22.29 -6.46
C SER A 166 3.96 -21.65 -7.67
N LEU A 167 5.29 -21.56 -7.66
CA LEU A 167 6.12 -21.14 -8.81
C LEU A 167 6.70 -22.32 -9.57
#